data_AF-A0A938IMB0-F1
#
_entry.id   AF-A0A938IMB0-F1
#
_cell.length_a   1.000
_cell.length_b   1.000
_cell.length_c   1.000
_cell.angle_alpha   90.00
_cell.angle_beta   90.00
_cell.angle_gamma   90.00
#
_symmetry.space_group_name_H-M   'P 1'
#
loop_
_entity.id
_entity.type
_entity.pdbx_description
1 polymer ?
#
loop_
_entity_poly.entity_id
_entity_poly.type
_entity_poly.pdbx_seq_one_letter_code
_entity_poly.pdbx_strand_id
1 'polypeptide(L)'
;MQAQDPANGMAQTLRAQRFELVDGQGNLRAALAMDDDKPGLWLYGAQGEPRAGLTVDANRAMLGLYDTAGMLRAILAVGDDAPNLVLCDGEGNVRATLVMTFSGGALELCDTRGVPRIILRANEVGGASLELDDEAGNNRAALWVAGGGGPGLDLYEEEQNRGLRLTAGAKYSGILFGDWGTPNLILALCEGGPTLMLKDAPTEAAVCLSTNAGQPSLSLYDAAGENSAMMKVRTNGPLLSLSDLGRKAWVSLGLSAGEAGLRLHGTQNQDVASLESRIFGPMMPLSGHKRKLREQDVWLSLGDWGPVLSLSDCATKANVLLLLDTLGGPAEPRLSLCDNGGNRRVELQASAQQPGLVVKDAGSLAEVLISASEGRPSLLMRDAAGEPRLTLDGGTADGPALALLAAGKNSATLKVRTDGPFLSMSDPASKARVSLSLLGGRAGLHLYDTEGKPAWRTPRKRADRALERANLPAGDRGRRDRRGKRKKRSGR
;
A
#
# COMPACT_ATOMS: atom_id res chain seq x y z
N MET A 1 -7.72 -64.02 -85.98
CA MET A 1 -8.76 -64.45 -86.94
C MET A 1 -8.62 -63.57 -88.17
N GLN A 2 -8.33 -64.14 -89.34
CA GLN A 2 -8.27 -63.39 -90.60
C GLN A 2 -9.69 -62.97 -91.02
N ALA A 3 -9.84 -61.75 -91.51
CA ALA A 3 -10.96 -61.35 -92.35
C ALA A 3 -10.45 -60.41 -93.46
N GLN A 4 -10.52 -60.89 -94.70
CA GLN A 4 -10.55 -60.09 -95.92
C GLN A 4 -12.02 -59.78 -96.24
N ASP A 5 -12.40 -58.51 -96.31
CA ASP A 5 -12.73 -57.74 -97.53
C ASP A 5 -13.58 -56.49 -97.17
N PRO A 6 -13.41 -55.33 -97.83
CA PRO A 6 -13.86 -54.03 -97.35
C PRO A 6 -15.20 -53.62 -97.97
N ALA A 7 -16.28 -53.80 -97.21
CA ALA A 7 -17.59 -53.23 -97.54
C ALA A 7 -18.07 -52.34 -96.39
N ASN A 8 -17.62 -51.08 -96.42
CA ASN A 8 -18.23 -49.83 -95.93
C ASN A 8 -19.30 -49.89 -94.80
N GLY A 9 -19.11 -50.75 -93.82
CA GLY A 9 -19.86 -50.76 -92.56
C GLY A 9 -18.87 -50.44 -91.45
N MET A 10 -18.88 -49.22 -90.94
CA MET A 10 -18.24 -48.96 -89.65
C MET A 10 -18.82 -49.96 -88.64
N ALA A 11 -17.98 -50.83 -88.11
CA ALA A 11 -18.38 -51.68 -86.99
C ALA A 11 -18.86 -50.76 -85.87
N GLN A 12 -20.17 -50.73 -85.63
CA GLN A 12 -20.78 -49.80 -84.67
C GLN A 12 -20.45 -50.17 -83.21
N THR A 13 -20.05 -51.42 -82.97
CA THR A 13 -19.67 -51.91 -81.65
C THR A 13 -18.56 -52.95 -81.77
N LEU A 14 -17.46 -52.74 -81.07
CA LEU A 14 -16.39 -53.71 -80.86
C LEU A 14 -16.42 -54.16 -79.40
N ARG A 15 -16.51 -55.46 -79.14
CA ARG A 15 -16.48 -56.05 -77.80
C ARG A 15 -15.21 -56.88 -77.66
N ALA A 16 -14.37 -56.52 -76.70
CA ALA A 16 -13.18 -57.28 -76.33
C ALA A 16 -12.93 -57.07 -74.84
N GLN A 17 -12.22 -58.01 -74.23
CA GLN A 17 -11.68 -57.82 -72.87
C GLN A 17 -10.42 -56.94 -72.89
N ARG A 18 -9.79 -56.77 -74.06
CA ARG A 18 -8.54 -56.03 -74.24
C ARG A 18 -8.38 -55.49 -75.65
N PHE A 19 -7.96 -54.24 -75.77
CA PHE A 19 -7.49 -53.59 -76.99
C PHE A 19 -6.07 -53.11 -76.76
N GLU A 20 -5.15 -53.46 -77.65
CA GLU A 20 -3.74 -53.08 -77.57
C GLU A 20 -3.36 -52.16 -78.72
N LEU A 21 -2.70 -51.05 -78.40
CA LEU A 21 -1.99 -50.21 -79.34
C LEU A 21 -0.50 -50.58 -79.28
N VAL A 22 0.05 -51.02 -80.40
CA VAL A 22 1.49 -51.35 -80.53
C VAL A 22 2.19 -50.35 -81.46
N ASP A 23 3.49 -50.16 -81.28
CA ASP A 23 4.32 -49.40 -82.21
C ASP A 23 4.73 -50.23 -83.45
N GLY A 24 5.48 -49.62 -84.37
CA GLY A 24 5.94 -50.30 -85.60
C GLY A 24 6.90 -51.47 -85.36
N GLN A 25 7.42 -51.62 -84.14
CA GLN A 25 8.25 -52.73 -83.70
C GLN A 25 7.45 -53.79 -82.95
N GLY A 26 6.14 -53.57 -82.73
CA GLY A 26 5.25 -54.47 -82.00
C GLY A 26 5.26 -54.28 -80.49
N ASN A 27 5.92 -53.24 -79.96
CA ASN A 27 5.92 -52.98 -78.51
C ASN A 27 4.60 -52.32 -78.08
N LEU A 28 4.06 -52.72 -76.94
CA LEU A 28 2.84 -52.16 -76.37
C LEU A 28 3.03 -50.69 -75.97
N ARG A 29 2.10 -49.82 -76.40
CA ARG A 29 2.09 -48.36 -76.12
C ARG A 29 0.85 -47.90 -75.39
N ALA A 30 -0.27 -48.55 -75.61
CA ALA A 30 -1.46 -48.36 -74.79
C ALA A 30 -2.30 -49.64 -74.74
N ALA A 31 -3.06 -49.81 -73.67
CA ALA A 31 -4.06 -50.87 -73.58
C ALA A 31 -5.34 -50.36 -72.94
N LEU A 32 -6.49 -50.68 -73.53
CA LEU A 32 -7.80 -50.61 -72.87
C LEU A 32 -8.20 -52.03 -72.50
N ALA A 33 -8.22 -52.37 -71.21
CA ALA A 33 -8.42 -53.74 -70.75
C ALA A 33 -9.25 -53.82 -69.46
N MET A 34 -9.81 -55.00 -69.19
CA MET A 34 -10.29 -55.37 -67.86
C MET A 34 -9.12 -55.96 -67.06
N ASP A 35 -8.80 -55.39 -65.91
CA ASP A 35 -7.72 -55.81 -65.00
C ASP A 35 -8.35 -56.10 -63.63
N ASP A 36 -8.30 -57.36 -63.17
CA ASP A 36 -9.04 -57.84 -61.99
C ASP A 36 -10.52 -57.38 -61.96
N ASP A 37 -11.23 -57.57 -63.07
CA ASP A 37 -12.62 -57.14 -63.31
C ASP A 37 -12.86 -55.61 -63.26
N LYS A 38 -11.79 -54.80 -63.32
CA LYS A 38 -11.86 -53.34 -63.35
C LYS A 38 -11.44 -52.79 -64.72
N PRO A 39 -12.22 -51.91 -65.36
CA PRO A 39 -11.80 -51.27 -66.59
C PRO A 39 -10.60 -50.33 -66.36
N GLY A 40 -9.60 -50.43 -67.23
CA GLY A 40 -8.39 -49.61 -67.20
C GLY A 40 -7.90 -49.21 -68.59
N LEU A 41 -7.52 -47.94 -68.74
CA LEU A 41 -6.75 -47.41 -69.87
C LEU A 41 -5.32 -47.13 -69.42
N TRP A 42 -4.36 -47.84 -70.01
CA TRP A 42 -2.94 -47.76 -69.66
C TRP A 42 -2.13 -47.20 -70.83
N LEU A 43 -1.14 -46.36 -70.52
CA LEU A 43 -0.12 -45.88 -71.44
C LEU A 43 1.24 -46.41 -70.99
N TYR A 44 2.02 -46.92 -71.94
CA TYR A 44 3.31 -47.57 -71.69
C TYR A 44 4.46 -46.82 -72.36
N GLY A 45 5.62 -46.84 -71.71
CA GLY A 45 6.85 -46.26 -72.22
C GLY A 45 7.60 -47.18 -73.18
N ALA A 46 8.85 -46.83 -73.48
CA ALA A 46 9.65 -47.51 -74.50
C ALA A 46 10.07 -48.94 -74.15
N GLN A 47 10.12 -49.28 -72.88
CA GLN A 47 10.52 -50.60 -72.40
C GLN A 47 9.31 -51.40 -71.89
N GLY A 48 8.08 -50.94 -72.15
CA GLY A 48 6.84 -51.59 -71.71
C GLY A 48 6.43 -51.26 -70.26
N GLU A 49 7.12 -50.33 -69.61
CA GLU A 49 6.79 -49.84 -68.27
C GLU A 49 5.54 -48.94 -68.30
N PRO A 50 4.65 -49.00 -67.30
CA PRO A 50 3.50 -48.11 -67.23
C PRO A 50 3.97 -46.66 -67.02
N ARG A 51 3.27 -45.71 -67.65
CA ARG A 51 3.52 -44.26 -67.54
C ARG A 51 2.30 -43.50 -67.06
N ALA A 52 1.12 -43.93 -67.48
CA ALA A 52 -0.13 -43.44 -66.94
C ALA A 52 -1.18 -44.56 -66.95
N GLY A 53 -2.09 -44.55 -65.98
CA GLY A 53 -3.23 -45.46 -65.93
C GLY A 53 -4.47 -44.73 -65.47
N LEU A 54 -5.55 -44.80 -66.25
CA LEU A 54 -6.89 -44.38 -65.84
C LEU A 54 -7.68 -45.65 -65.52
N THR A 55 -8.03 -45.84 -64.26
CA THR A 55 -8.77 -47.02 -63.78
C THR A 55 -10.06 -46.56 -63.11
N VAL A 56 -11.08 -47.40 -63.20
CA VAL A 56 -12.36 -47.18 -62.51
C VAL A 56 -12.76 -48.48 -61.84
N ASP A 57 -13.10 -48.44 -60.56
CA ASP A 57 -13.74 -49.54 -59.86
C ASP A 57 -15.10 -49.11 -59.28
N ALA A 58 -15.75 -50.00 -58.52
CA ALA A 58 -17.08 -49.76 -57.98
C ALA A 58 -17.18 -48.50 -57.10
N ASN A 59 -16.07 -48.07 -56.50
CA ASN A 59 -16.06 -47.02 -55.49
C ASN A 59 -15.25 -45.79 -55.93
N ARG A 60 -14.34 -45.93 -56.93
CA ARG A 60 -13.32 -44.90 -57.24
C ARG A 60 -12.96 -44.85 -58.72
N ALA A 61 -12.76 -43.63 -59.22
CA ALA A 61 -12.02 -43.36 -60.46
C ALA A 61 -10.63 -42.82 -60.13
N MET A 62 -9.59 -43.32 -60.77
CA MET A 62 -8.20 -43.00 -60.44
C MET A 62 -7.33 -42.83 -61.69
N LEU A 63 -6.61 -41.70 -61.76
CA LEU A 63 -5.52 -41.46 -62.69
C LEU A 63 -4.18 -41.56 -61.95
N GLY A 64 -3.40 -42.60 -62.25
CA GLY A 64 -2.04 -42.78 -61.76
C GLY A 64 -1.00 -42.34 -62.80
N LEU A 65 0.05 -41.65 -62.36
CA LEU A 65 1.23 -41.32 -63.16
C LEU A 65 2.46 -42.02 -62.59
N TYR A 66 3.24 -42.66 -63.46
CA TYR A 66 4.34 -43.54 -63.09
C TYR A 66 5.67 -43.02 -63.66
N ASP A 67 6.75 -43.24 -62.93
CA ASP A 67 8.09 -42.84 -63.35
C ASP A 67 8.76 -43.84 -64.30
N THR A 68 10.06 -43.66 -64.56
CA THR A 68 10.85 -44.55 -65.44
C THR A 68 11.11 -45.92 -64.87
N ALA A 69 10.97 -46.12 -63.56
CA ALA A 69 11.07 -47.41 -62.91
C ALA A 69 9.70 -48.12 -62.81
N GLY A 70 8.61 -47.49 -63.30
CA GLY A 70 7.25 -48.00 -63.14
C GLY A 70 6.67 -47.76 -61.75
N MET A 71 7.28 -46.88 -60.95
CA MET A 71 6.81 -46.52 -59.61
C MET A 71 5.81 -45.37 -59.70
N LEU A 72 4.73 -45.47 -58.93
CA LEU A 72 3.68 -44.46 -58.86
C LEU A 72 4.20 -43.17 -58.21
N ARG A 73 3.98 -42.02 -58.88
CA ARG A 73 4.45 -40.69 -58.43
C ARG A 73 3.32 -39.71 -58.16
N ALA A 74 2.20 -39.84 -58.86
CA ALA A 74 1.03 -39.01 -58.62
C ALA A 74 -0.24 -39.83 -58.81
N ILE A 75 -1.23 -39.56 -57.96
CA ILE A 75 -2.56 -40.16 -58.03
C ILE A 75 -3.58 -39.04 -57.94
N LEU A 76 -4.41 -38.88 -58.96
CA LEU A 76 -5.64 -38.11 -58.85
C LEU A 76 -6.80 -39.10 -58.74
N ALA A 77 -7.51 -39.11 -57.62
CA ALA A 77 -8.65 -40.00 -57.43
C ALA A 77 -9.90 -39.23 -57.01
N VAL A 78 -11.05 -39.78 -57.40
CA VAL A 78 -12.38 -39.35 -56.97
C VAL A 78 -13.13 -40.60 -56.55
N GLY A 79 -13.63 -40.62 -55.32
CA GLY A 79 -14.43 -41.73 -54.79
C GLY A 79 -15.42 -41.23 -53.74
N ASP A 80 -16.05 -42.18 -53.04
CA ASP A 80 -17.17 -41.90 -52.12
C ASP A 80 -16.81 -40.99 -50.93
N ASP A 81 -15.55 -40.98 -50.51
CA ASP A 81 -15.10 -40.15 -49.37
C ASP A 81 -14.86 -38.70 -49.78
N ALA A 82 -13.94 -38.48 -50.73
CA ALA A 82 -13.46 -37.17 -51.15
C ALA A 82 -12.57 -37.29 -52.41
N PRO A 83 -12.58 -36.31 -53.34
CA PRO A 83 -11.53 -36.21 -54.34
C PRO A 83 -10.19 -35.85 -53.68
N ASN A 84 -9.12 -36.48 -54.14
CA ASN A 84 -7.77 -36.25 -53.63
C ASN A 84 -6.69 -36.31 -54.73
N LEU A 85 -5.57 -35.62 -54.47
CA LEU A 85 -4.33 -35.69 -55.21
C LEU A 85 -3.21 -36.10 -54.25
N VAL A 86 -2.56 -37.23 -54.53
CA VAL A 86 -1.42 -37.74 -53.76
C VAL A 86 -0.16 -37.65 -54.61
N LEU A 87 0.92 -37.12 -54.04
CA LEU A 87 2.25 -37.08 -54.65
C LEU A 87 3.22 -37.93 -53.83
N CYS A 88 3.96 -38.81 -54.51
CA CYS A 88 4.94 -39.72 -53.91
C CYS A 88 6.37 -39.38 -54.34
N ASP A 89 7.34 -39.63 -53.46
CA ASP A 89 8.76 -39.52 -53.77
C ASP A 89 9.28 -40.71 -54.59
N GLY A 90 10.61 -40.74 -54.80
CA GLY A 90 11.41 -41.77 -55.46
C GLY A 90 11.16 -43.22 -54.98
N GLU A 91 10.84 -43.40 -53.71
CA GLU A 91 10.67 -44.69 -53.06
C GLU A 91 9.19 -45.10 -53.00
N GLY A 92 8.27 -44.22 -53.41
CA GLY A 92 6.82 -44.44 -53.36
C GLY A 92 6.18 -43.92 -52.07
N ASN A 93 6.94 -43.23 -51.21
CA ASN A 93 6.43 -42.64 -49.99
C ASN A 93 5.64 -41.38 -50.29
N VAL A 94 4.51 -41.18 -49.63
CA VAL A 94 3.69 -39.96 -49.77
C VAL A 94 4.47 -38.74 -49.26
N ARG A 95 4.49 -37.67 -50.07
CA ARG A 95 5.12 -36.37 -49.74
C ARG A 95 4.13 -35.22 -49.72
N ALA A 96 3.04 -35.33 -50.46
CA ALA A 96 1.96 -34.35 -50.40
C ALA A 96 0.60 -34.99 -50.66
N THR A 97 -0.41 -34.52 -49.95
CA THR A 97 -1.81 -34.91 -50.14
C THR A 97 -2.68 -33.66 -50.17
N LEU A 98 -3.40 -33.44 -51.26
CA LEU A 98 -4.49 -32.46 -51.34
C LEU A 98 -5.81 -33.24 -51.30
N VAL A 99 -6.69 -32.90 -50.37
CA VAL A 99 -7.99 -33.56 -50.19
C VAL A 99 -9.10 -32.53 -50.03
N MET A 100 -10.27 -32.80 -50.60
CA MET A 100 -11.47 -31.98 -50.44
C MET A 100 -12.59 -32.81 -49.81
N THR A 101 -12.81 -32.64 -48.52
CA THR A 101 -13.85 -33.35 -47.77
C THR A 101 -15.12 -32.51 -47.67
N PHE A 102 -16.22 -33.11 -47.22
CA PHE A 102 -17.40 -32.34 -46.80
C PHE A 102 -17.05 -31.29 -45.77
N SER A 103 -16.21 -31.60 -44.77
CA SER A 103 -15.78 -30.63 -43.75
C SER A 103 -14.85 -29.51 -44.23
N GLY A 104 -14.39 -29.55 -45.49
CA GLY A 104 -13.47 -28.58 -46.06
C GLY A 104 -12.26 -29.19 -46.77
N GLY A 105 -11.36 -28.32 -47.23
CA GLY A 105 -10.15 -28.71 -47.97
C GLY A 105 -8.90 -28.75 -47.08
N ALA A 106 -7.98 -29.67 -47.36
CA ALA A 106 -6.68 -29.73 -46.71
C ALA A 106 -5.53 -30.05 -47.67
N LEU A 107 -4.37 -29.42 -47.46
CA LEU A 107 -3.10 -29.78 -48.08
C LEU A 107 -2.10 -30.17 -46.97
N GLU A 108 -1.59 -31.39 -47.05
CA GLU A 108 -0.57 -31.92 -46.14
C GLU A 108 0.74 -32.09 -46.89
N LEU A 109 1.86 -31.65 -46.30
CA LEU A 109 3.21 -31.90 -46.79
C LEU A 109 3.97 -32.73 -45.74
N CYS A 110 4.50 -33.87 -46.16
CA CYS A 110 5.14 -34.84 -45.27
C CYS A 110 6.67 -34.81 -45.37
N ASP A 111 7.34 -35.09 -44.25
CA ASP A 111 8.78 -35.35 -44.22
C ASP A 111 9.16 -36.69 -44.85
N THR A 112 10.45 -37.04 -44.80
CA THR A 112 10.98 -38.27 -45.40
C THR A 112 10.41 -39.57 -44.82
N ARG A 113 9.85 -39.55 -43.61
CA ARG A 113 9.22 -40.70 -42.95
C ARG A 113 7.71 -40.77 -43.20
N GLY A 114 7.16 -39.80 -43.94
CA GLY A 114 5.71 -39.71 -44.19
C GLY A 114 4.94 -38.99 -43.08
N VAL A 115 5.63 -38.34 -42.13
CA VAL A 115 4.98 -37.58 -41.06
C VAL A 115 4.66 -36.17 -41.58
N PRO A 116 3.42 -35.67 -41.45
CA PRO A 116 3.07 -34.29 -41.80
C PRO A 116 3.96 -33.26 -41.09
N ARG A 117 4.35 -32.20 -41.80
CA ARG A 117 5.15 -31.07 -41.31
C ARG A 117 4.46 -29.74 -41.52
N ILE A 118 3.69 -29.64 -42.59
CA ILE A 118 2.92 -28.46 -42.95
C ILE A 118 1.52 -28.93 -43.30
N ILE A 119 0.53 -28.36 -42.63
CA ILE A 119 -0.87 -28.64 -42.90
C ILE A 119 -1.58 -27.31 -43.17
N LEU A 120 -2.21 -27.18 -44.33
CA LEU A 120 -3.12 -26.10 -44.65
C LEU A 120 -4.54 -26.63 -44.57
N ARG A 121 -5.43 -25.98 -43.82
CA ARG A 121 -6.85 -26.34 -43.73
C ARG A 121 -7.75 -25.15 -44.02
N ALA A 122 -8.86 -25.42 -44.69
CA ALA A 122 -9.98 -24.48 -44.84
C ALA A 122 -11.27 -25.24 -44.51
N ASN A 123 -11.94 -24.84 -43.43
CA ASN A 123 -13.11 -25.52 -42.87
C ASN A 123 -14.41 -24.86 -43.33
N GLU A 124 -15.52 -25.62 -43.38
CA GLU A 124 -16.84 -25.13 -43.83
C GLU A 124 -17.38 -23.92 -43.04
N VAL A 125 -16.99 -23.77 -41.76
CA VAL A 125 -17.49 -22.70 -40.88
C VAL A 125 -16.65 -21.41 -41.01
N GLY A 126 -15.98 -21.20 -42.14
CA GLY A 126 -15.17 -20.01 -42.43
C GLY A 126 -13.84 -19.95 -41.68
N GLY A 127 -13.47 -21.04 -40.99
CA GLY A 127 -12.16 -21.15 -40.33
C GLY A 127 -11.08 -21.60 -41.32
N ALA A 128 -9.85 -21.13 -41.14
CA ALA A 128 -8.70 -21.59 -41.91
C ALA A 128 -7.46 -21.65 -41.03
N SER A 129 -6.54 -22.57 -41.31
CA SER A 129 -5.27 -22.70 -40.59
C SER A 129 -4.09 -23.06 -41.50
N LEU A 130 -2.91 -22.61 -41.10
CA LEU A 130 -1.60 -23.12 -41.50
C LEU A 130 -0.92 -23.62 -40.22
N GLU A 131 -0.61 -24.90 -40.17
CA GLU A 131 -0.05 -25.60 -39.01
C GLU A 131 1.34 -26.14 -39.36
N LEU A 132 2.27 -26.05 -38.40
CA LEU A 132 3.65 -26.52 -38.51
C LEU A 132 3.92 -27.54 -37.42
N ASP A 133 4.21 -28.78 -37.81
CA ASP A 133 4.40 -29.91 -36.88
C ASP A 133 5.88 -30.28 -36.75
N ASP A 134 6.30 -30.63 -35.52
CA ASP A 134 7.65 -31.12 -35.22
C ASP A 134 7.87 -32.57 -35.64
N GLU A 135 9.11 -33.05 -35.51
CA GLU A 135 9.51 -34.43 -35.78
C GLU A 135 8.55 -35.52 -35.26
N ALA A 136 8.00 -35.35 -34.05
CA ALA A 136 7.09 -36.29 -33.40
C ALA A 136 5.62 -36.16 -33.86
N GLY A 137 5.31 -35.16 -34.70
CA GLY A 137 3.96 -34.87 -35.18
C GLY A 137 3.17 -33.93 -34.26
N ASN A 138 3.84 -33.20 -33.36
CA ASN A 138 3.20 -32.21 -32.51
C ASN A 138 3.22 -30.84 -33.18
N ASN A 139 2.07 -30.16 -33.16
CA ASN A 139 1.96 -28.79 -33.64
C ASN A 139 2.84 -27.84 -32.80
N ARG A 140 3.70 -27.07 -33.47
CA ARG A 140 4.62 -26.08 -32.87
C ARG A 140 4.27 -24.66 -33.22
N ALA A 141 3.56 -24.44 -34.32
CA ALA A 141 3.05 -23.13 -34.66
C ALA A 141 1.82 -23.24 -35.54
N ALA A 142 0.84 -22.36 -35.31
CA ALA A 142 -0.34 -22.26 -36.16
C ALA A 142 -0.71 -20.81 -36.44
N LEU A 143 -0.89 -20.46 -37.71
CA LEU A 143 -1.58 -19.25 -38.13
C LEU A 143 -3.03 -19.63 -38.48
N TRP A 144 -4.01 -18.96 -37.87
CA TRP A 144 -5.40 -19.36 -38.05
C TRP A 144 -6.37 -18.18 -38.10
N VAL A 145 -7.55 -18.45 -38.64
CA VAL A 145 -8.74 -17.60 -38.57
C VAL A 145 -9.86 -18.47 -38.00
N ALA A 146 -10.47 -18.04 -36.90
CA ALA A 146 -11.61 -18.75 -36.32
C ALA A 146 -12.84 -18.54 -37.21
N GLY A 147 -13.84 -19.43 -37.12
CA GLY A 147 -15.07 -19.32 -37.92
C GLY A 147 -15.87 -18.02 -37.70
N GLY A 148 -15.64 -17.32 -36.57
CA GLY A 148 -16.16 -15.98 -36.31
C GLY A 148 -15.34 -14.83 -36.93
N GLY A 149 -14.30 -15.14 -37.73
CA GLY A 149 -13.43 -14.18 -38.42
C GLY A 149 -12.24 -13.65 -37.63
N GLY A 150 -12.09 -14.03 -36.35
CA GLY A 150 -10.96 -13.58 -35.52
C GLY A 150 -9.66 -14.28 -35.91
N PRO A 151 -8.60 -13.57 -36.35
CA PRO A 151 -7.31 -14.19 -36.62
C PRO A 151 -6.50 -14.44 -35.35
N GLY A 152 -5.58 -15.40 -35.42
CA GLY A 152 -4.62 -15.68 -34.38
C GLY A 152 -3.34 -16.34 -34.89
N LEU A 153 -2.29 -16.21 -34.08
CA LEU A 153 -1.01 -16.90 -34.24
C LEU A 153 -0.68 -17.58 -32.91
N ASP A 154 -0.44 -18.87 -32.98
CA ASP A 154 -0.06 -19.69 -31.85
C ASP A 154 1.34 -20.25 -32.04
N LEU A 155 2.14 -20.20 -30.97
CA LEU A 155 3.42 -20.89 -30.84
C LEU A 155 3.31 -21.83 -29.64
N TYR A 156 3.51 -23.12 -29.87
CA TYR A 156 3.30 -24.16 -28.87
C TYR A 156 4.63 -24.63 -28.27
N GLU A 157 4.61 -24.89 -26.97
CA GLU A 157 5.62 -25.69 -26.28
C GLU A 157 5.38 -27.19 -26.53
N GLU A 158 6.11 -28.08 -25.85
CA GLU A 158 6.00 -29.53 -26.03
C GLU A 158 4.62 -30.09 -25.65
N GLU A 159 3.94 -29.43 -24.72
CA GLU A 159 2.54 -29.69 -24.40
C GLU A 159 1.64 -28.82 -25.29
N GLN A 160 0.78 -29.44 -26.12
CA GLN A 160 -0.03 -28.81 -27.20
C GLN A 160 -1.12 -27.80 -26.75
N ASN A 161 -0.96 -27.13 -25.62
CA ASN A 161 -1.88 -26.09 -25.12
C ASN A 161 -1.16 -25.01 -24.28
N ARG A 162 0.17 -24.95 -24.40
CA ARG A 162 1.05 -24.03 -23.70
C ARG A 162 1.91 -23.28 -24.68
N GLY A 163 2.17 -22.01 -24.40
CA GLY A 163 3.14 -21.21 -25.14
C GLY A 163 2.67 -19.78 -25.33
N LEU A 164 2.79 -19.26 -26.54
CA LEU A 164 2.45 -17.87 -26.87
C LEU A 164 1.31 -17.83 -27.88
N ARG A 165 0.32 -16.97 -27.63
CA ARG A 165 -0.81 -16.73 -28.53
C ARG A 165 -0.98 -15.24 -28.78
N LEU A 166 -1.04 -14.84 -30.04
CA LEU A 166 -1.53 -13.54 -30.49
C LEU A 166 -2.93 -13.74 -31.05
N THR A 167 -3.87 -12.88 -30.66
CA THR A 167 -5.23 -12.94 -31.16
C THR A 167 -5.81 -11.55 -31.36
N ALA A 168 -6.63 -11.40 -32.39
CA ALA A 168 -7.46 -10.22 -32.58
C ALA A 168 -8.91 -10.66 -32.75
N GLY A 169 -9.81 -10.18 -31.89
CA GLY A 169 -11.20 -10.62 -31.90
C GLY A 169 -12.15 -9.66 -31.20
N ALA A 170 -13.45 -9.90 -31.39
CA ALA A 170 -14.50 -9.01 -30.89
C ALA A 170 -14.55 -8.88 -29.35
N LYS A 171 -14.06 -9.88 -28.61
CA LYS A 171 -14.04 -9.87 -27.14
C LYS A 171 -12.72 -9.43 -26.54
N TYR A 172 -11.61 -9.73 -27.20
CA TYR A 172 -10.26 -9.38 -26.75
C TYR A 172 -9.30 -9.44 -27.93
N SER A 173 -8.39 -8.46 -27.99
CA SER A 173 -7.22 -8.48 -28.86
C SER A 173 -5.99 -8.40 -27.97
N GLY A 174 -5.06 -9.34 -28.09
CA GLY A 174 -3.95 -9.39 -27.16
C GLY A 174 -2.92 -10.49 -27.41
N ILE A 175 -1.94 -10.51 -26.50
CA ILE A 175 -0.85 -11.48 -26.41
C ILE A 175 -1.02 -12.23 -25.09
N LEU A 176 -1.04 -13.56 -25.16
CA LEU A 176 -1.22 -14.46 -24.05
C LEU A 176 0.00 -15.38 -23.95
N PHE A 177 0.49 -15.63 -22.74
CA PHE A 177 1.57 -16.57 -22.47
C PHE A 177 1.16 -17.63 -21.45
N GLY A 178 1.67 -18.85 -21.62
CA GLY A 178 1.41 -20.00 -20.76
C GLY A 178 0.24 -20.84 -21.30
N ASP A 179 -0.49 -21.45 -20.37
CA ASP A 179 -1.60 -22.36 -20.67
C ASP A 179 -2.77 -21.56 -21.23
N TRP A 180 -3.24 -21.85 -22.44
CA TRP A 180 -4.21 -20.98 -23.07
C TRP A 180 -5.60 -20.96 -22.41
N GLY A 181 -5.95 -22.01 -21.68
CA GLY A 181 -7.14 -22.00 -20.82
C GLY A 181 -6.98 -21.08 -19.61
N THR A 182 -5.74 -20.87 -19.15
CA THR A 182 -5.40 -20.20 -17.90
C THR A 182 -4.06 -19.44 -18.01
N PRO A 183 -3.97 -18.40 -18.86
CA PRO A 183 -2.69 -17.79 -19.20
C PRO A 183 -2.09 -17.03 -18.01
N ASN A 184 -0.78 -17.17 -17.82
CA ASN A 184 -0.02 -16.55 -16.73
C ASN A 184 0.32 -15.08 -17.01
N LEU A 185 0.47 -14.69 -18.28
CA LEU A 185 0.69 -13.31 -18.69
C LEU A 185 -0.27 -12.94 -19.81
N ILE A 186 -0.95 -11.81 -19.63
CA ILE A 186 -1.93 -11.26 -20.56
C ILE A 186 -1.54 -9.82 -20.87
N LEU A 187 -1.42 -9.48 -22.15
CA LEU A 187 -1.37 -8.12 -22.65
C LEU A 187 -2.55 -7.94 -23.61
N ALA A 188 -3.60 -7.25 -23.20
CA ALA A 188 -4.84 -7.19 -23.97
C ALA A 188 -5.48 -5.81 -24.02
N LEU A 189 -6.15 -5.54 -25.12
CA LEU A 189 -7.16 -4.50 -25.23
C LEU A 189 -8.50 -5.13 -24.85
N CYS A 190 -9.00 -4.76 -23.66
CA CYS A 190 -10.30 -5.17 -23.17
C CYS A 190 -11.30 -4.02 -23.32
N GLU A 191 -12.60 -4.29 -23.17
CA GLU A 191 -13.68 -3.28 -23.21
C GLU A 191 -13.44 -2.12 -22.22
N GLY A 192 -12.76 -2.38 -21.09
CA GLY A 192 -12.38 -1.36 -20.10
C GLY A 192 -11.12 -0.55 -20.44
N GLY A 193 -10.34 -0.97 -21.43
CA GLY A 193 -9.06 -0.37 -21.83
C GLY A 193 -7.89 -1.37 -21.88
N PRO A 194 -6.68 -0.90 -22.27
CA PRO A 194 -5.45 -1.71 -22.24
C PRO A 194 -5.14 -2.25 -20.84
N THR A 195 -4.74 -3.51 -20.79
CA THR A 195 -4.43 -4.27 -19.58
C THR A 195 -3.17 -5.10 -19.78
N LEU A 196 -2.26 -5.09 -18.80
CA LEU A 196 -1.20 -6.07 -18.60
C LEU A 196 -1.46 -6.78 -17.27
N MET A 197 -1.52 -8.10 -17.27
CA MET A 197 -1.80 -8.91 -16.09
C MET A 197 -0.83 -10.08 -15.98
N LEU A 198 -0.23 -10.23 -14.80
CA LEU A 198 0.53 -11.40 -14.38
C LEU A 198 -0.30 -12.21 -13.39
N LYS A 199 -0.28 -13.54 -13.51
CA LYS A 199 -1.00 -14.47 -12.64
C LYS A 199 -0.06 -15.52 -12.06
N ASP A 200 -0.22 -15.80 -10.78
CA ASP A 200 0.51 -16.88 -10.09
C ASP A 200 -0.24 -18.21 -10.18
N ALA A 201 -1.57 -18.17 -10.29
CA ALA A 201 -2.43 -19.32 -10.48
C ALA A 201 -3.52 -19.02 -11.53
N PRO A 202 -4.20 -20.03 -12.11
CA PRO A 202 -5.20 -19.85 -13.16
C PRO A 202 -6.20 -18.70 -12.98
N THR A 203 -6.62 -18.50 -11.73
CA THR A 203 -7.66 -17.57 -11.31
C THR A 203 -7.14 -16.37 -10.52
N GLU A 204 -5.87 -16.37 -10.13
CA GLU A 204 -5.32 -15.40 -9.19
C GLU A 204 -4.36 -14.47 -9.93
N ALA A 205 -4.86 -13.28 -10.27
CA ALA A 205 -4.00 -12.19 -10.67
C ALA A 205 -3.04 -11.89 -9.53
N ALA A 206 -1.75 -11.72 -9.83
CA ALA A 206 -0.73 -11.29 -8.89
C ALA A 206 -0.42 -9.80 -9.06
N VAL A 207 -0.32 -9.36 -10.33
CA VAL A 207 -0.05 -7.98 -10.71
C VAL A 207 -0.94 -7.59 -11.88
N CYS A 208 -1.58 -6.42 -11.81
CA CYS A 208 -2.37 -5.87 -12.91
C CYS A 208 -2.04 -4.39 -13.13
N LEU A 209 -1.67 -4.05 -14.36
CA LEU A 209 -1.56 -2.69 -14.86
C LEU A 209 -2.70 -2.48 -15.86
N SER A 210 -3.56 -1.51 -15.61
CA SER A 210 -4.70 -1.25 -16.50
C SER A 210 -5.08 0.21 -16.54
N THR A 211 -5.69 0.63 -17.63
CA THR A 211 -6.46 1.87 -17.67
C THR A 211 -7.93 1.49 -17.65
N ASN A 212 -8.68 1.91 -16.63
CA ASN A 212 -10.13 1.71 -16.59
C ASN A 212 -10.81 3.08 -16.74
N ALA A 213 -11.62 3.25 -17.80
CA ALA A 213 -12.25 4.53 -18.14
C ALA A 213 -11.25 5.71 -18.20
N GLY A 214 -10.04 5.45 -18.73
CA GLY A 214 -8.96 6.44 -18.84
C GLY A 214 -8.14 6.69 -17.56
N GLN A 215 -8.46 6.01 -16.44
CA GLN A 215 -7.71 6.15 -15.20
C GLN A 215 -6.66 5.03 -15.07
N PRO A 216 -5.36 5.35 -15.16
CA PRO A 216 -4.31 4.34 -15.01
C PRO A 216 -4.25 3.84 -13.57
N SER A 217 -4.02 2.53 -13.44
CA SER A 217 -3.89 1.84 -12.16
C SER A 217 -2.85 0.73 -12.22
N LEU A 218 -2.17 0.51 -11.09
CA LEU A 218 -1.33 -0.64 -10.78
C LEU A 218 -1.93 -1.30 -9.54
N SER A 219 -2.19 -2.59 -9.60
CA SER A 219 -2.76 -3.37 -8.49
C SER A 219 -1.91 -4.61 -8.24
N LEU A 220 -1.63 -4.89 -6.97
CA LEU A 220 -0.99 -6.10 -6.47
C LEU A 220 -2.01 -6.85 -5.63
N TYR A 221 -2.10 -8.16 -5.82
CA TYR A 221 -3.08 -9.01 -5.17
C TYR A 221 -2.38 -10.02 -4.25
N ASP A 222 -3.10 -10.48 -3.23
CA ASP A 222 -2.67 -11.61 -2.38
C ASP A 222 -3.04 -12.98 -3.02
N ALA A 223 -2.62 -14.05 -2.33
CA ALA A 223 -2.96 -15.43 -2.68
C ALA A 223 -4.46 -15.78 -2.56
N ALA A 224 -5.30 -14.87 -2.06
CA ALA A 224 -6.75 -15.02 -2.11
C ALA A 224 -7.37 -14.27 -3.30
N GLY A 225 -6.55 -13.60 -4.13
CA GLY A 225 -6.98 -12.77 -5.25
C GLY A 225 -7.54 -11.40 -4.83
N GLU A 226 -7.29 -10.96 -3.60
CA GLU A 226 -7.76 -9.69 -3.06
C GLU A 226 -6.65 -8.62 -3.15
N ASN A 227 -7.03 -7.36 -3.35
CA ASN A 227 -6.06 -6.26 -3.53
C ASN A 227 -5.28 -5.97 -2.25
N SER A 228 -3.98 -6.27 -2.25
CA SER A 228 -3.05 -5.95 -1.16
C SER A 228 -2.41 -4.58 -1.32
N ALA A 229 -2.18 -4.11 -2.54
CA ALA A 229 -1.68 -2.77 -2.80
C ALA A 229 -2.22 -2.22 -4.11
N MET A 230 -2.54 -0.94 -4.16
CA MET A 230 -3.08 -0.28 -5.33
C MET A 230 -2.53 1.13 -5.48
N MET A 231 -2.08 1.47 -6.68
CA MET A 231 -1.81 2.83 -7.11
C MET A 231 -2.79 3.20 -8.22
N LYS A 232 -3.47 4.34 -8.10
CA LYS A 232 -4.46 4.80 -9.09
C LYS A 232 -4.43 6.31 -9.26
N VAL A 233 -4.49 6.78 -10.50
CA VAL A 233 -4.70 8.21 -10.81
C VAL A 233 -6.19 8.45 -10.95
N ARG A 234 -6.78 9.21 -10.02
CA ARG A 234 -8.20 9.58 -10.03
C ARG A 234 -8.37 11.03 -10.48
N THR A 235 -9.59 11.42 -10.83
CA THR A 235 -9.92 12.82 -11.17
C THR A 235 -9.57 13.80 -10.03
N ASN A 236 -9.65 13.34 -8.78
CA ASN A 236 -9.35 14.15 -7.60
C ASN A 236 -7.88 13.99 -7.13
N GLY A 237 -7.03 13.37 -7.95
CA GLY A 237 -5.60 13.18 -7.70
C GLY A 237 -5.17 11.71 -7.54
N PRO A 238 -3.85 11.45 -7.54
CA PRO A 238 -3.27 10.13 -7.32
C PRO A 238 -3.56 9.59 -5.92
N LEU A 239 -3.67 8.27 -5.85
CA LEU A 239 -3.82 7.48 -4.63
C LEU A 239 -2.83 6.32 -4.66
N LEU A 240 -2.14 6.11 -3.55
CA LEU A 240 -1.52 4.86 -3.15
C LEU A 240 -2.30 4.31 -1.95
N SER A 241 -2.67 3.04 -1.99
CA SER A 241 -3.37 2.34 -0.92
C SER A 241 -2.70 1.01 -0.68
N LEU A 242 -2.46 0.68 0.58
CA LEU A 242 -2.03 -0.64 1.05
C LEU A 242 -3.17 -1.21 1.89
N SER A 243 -3.48 -2.48 1.69
CA SER A 243 -4.57 -3.19 2.38
C SER A 243 -4.04 -4.38 3.15
N ASP A 244 -4.70 -4.72 4.25
CA ASP A 244 -4.48 -5.98 4.96
C ASP A 244 -5.31 -7.12 4.37
N LEU A 245 -4.91 -8.36 4.66
CA LEU A 245 -5.60 -9.60 4.30
C LEU A 245 -7.09 -9.50 4.71
N GLY A 246 -7.98 -9.42 3.71
CA GLY A 246 -9.43 -9.30 3.95
C GLY A 246 -10.07 -7.94 3.66
N ARG A 247 -9.55 -7.19 2.66
CA ARG A 247 -10.20 -6.05 1.95
C ARG A 247 -10.09 -4.66 2.57
N LYS A 248 -9.40 -4.50 3.69
CA LYS A 248 -9.41 -3.22 4.42
C LYS A 248 -8.14 -2.45 4.12
N ALA A 249 -8.28 -1.30 3.46
CA ALA A 249 -7.18 -0.35 3.32
C ALA A 249 -6.64 -0.08 4.73
N TRP A 250 -5.35 -0.26 4.94
CA TRP A 250 -4.68 -0.02 6.21
C TRP A 250 -3.93 1.31 6.16
N VAL A 251 -3.31 1.61 5.03
CA VAL A 251 -2.59 2.85 4.81
C VAL A 251 -2.98 3.42 3.46
N SER A 252 -3.35 4.69 3.43
CA SER A 252 -3.57 5.40 2.18
C SER A 252 -2.78 6.71 2.15
N LEU A 253 -2.03 6.92 1.07
CA LEU A 253 -1.33 8.15 0.76
C LEU A 253 -1.88 8.71 -0.53
N GLY A 254 -2.32 9.96 -0.56
CA GLY A 254 -2.77 10.54 -1.81
C GLY A 254 -3.27 11.96 -1.69
N LEU A 255 -3.71 12.47 -2.85
CA LEU A 255 -4.40 13.75 -2.94
C LEU A 255 -5.90 13.51 -2.79
N SER A 256 -6.53 14.27 -1.89
CA SER A 256 -7.98 14.28 -1.69
C SER A 256 -8.45 15.72 -1.67
N ALA A 257 -9.27 16.11 -2.65
CA ALA A 257 -9.78 17.48 -2.79
C ALA A 257 -8.68 18.58 -2.84
N GLY A 258 -7.48 18.24 -3.35
CA GLY A 258 -6.35 19.17 -3.47
C GLY A 258 -5.36 19.15 -2.30
N GLU A 259 -5.65 18.41 -1.23
CA GLU A 259 -4.77 18.30 -0.07
C GLU A 259 -4.00 16.98 -0.09
N ALA A 260 -2.70 17.02 0.21
CA ALA A 260 -1.87 15.83 0.37
C ALA A 260 -2.08 15.26 1.78
N GLY A 261 -2.40 13.96 1.86
CA GLY A 261 -2.63 13.31 3.14
C GLY A 261 -2.12 11.87 3.20
N LEU A 262 -1.65 11.50 4.39
CA LEU A 262 -1.40 10.13 4.82
C LEU A 262 -2.47 9.77 5.85
N ARG A 263 -3.22 8.69 5.61
CA ARG A 263 -4.24 8.18 6.53
C ARG A 263 -3.93 6.74 6.91
N LEU A 264 -4.03 6.45 8.20
CA LEU A 264 -4.00 5.12 8.77
C LEU A 264 -5.44 4.74 9.12
N HIS A 265 -5.86 3.59 8.63
CA HIS A 265 -7.21 3.07 8.83
C HIS A 265 -7.20 1.96 9.88
N GLY A 266 -8.27 1.89 10.65
CA GLY A 266 -8.51 0.85 11.64
C GLY A 266 -9.20 -0.38 11.04
N THR A 267 -9.40 -1.39 11.88
CA THR A 267 -9.95 -2.69 11.48
C THR A 267 -11.41 -2.66 11.02
N GLN A 268 -12.12 -1.53 11.10
CA GLN A 268 -13.47 -1.32 10.56
C GLN A 268 -13.49 -0.28 9.41
N ASN A 269 -12.33 0.02 8.80
CA ASN A 269 -12.18 1.01 7.74
C ASN A 269 -12.56 2.45 8.16
N GLN A 270 -12.35 2.74 9.45
CA GLN A 270 -12.40 4.07 10.03
C GLN A 270 -10.99 4.68 10.00
N ASP A 271 -10.86 5.98 9.72
CA ASP A 271 -9.59 6.67 9.92
C ASP A 271 -9.23 6.60 11.43
N VAL A 272 -8.02 6.17 11.76
CA VAL A 272 -7.50 6.09 13.15
C VAL A 272 -6.39 7.11 13.38
N ALA A 273 -5.69 7.50 12.32
CA ALA A 273 -4.77 8.63 12.36
C ALA A 273 -4.67 9.26 10.97
N SER A 274 -4.50 10.57 10.92
CA SER A 274 -4.25 11.26 9.65
C SER A 274 -3.24 12.39 9.80
N LEU A 275 -2.39 12.51 8.78
CA LEU A 275 -1.50 13.63 8.55
C LEU A 275 -2.00 14.29 7.26
N GLU A 276 -2.55 15.50 7.37
CA GLU A 276 -3.10 16.24 6.22
C GLU A 276 -2.39 17.59 6.10
N SER A 277 -1.98 17.95 4.88
CA SER A 277 -1.51 19.31 4.59
C SER A 277 -2.71 20.24 4.46
N ARG A 278 -3.15 20.87 5.56
CA ARG A 278 -4.23 21.86 5.53
C ARG A 278 -3.72 23.28 5.72
N ILE A 279 -4.29 24.22 4.95
CA ILE A 279 -4.20 25.65 5.23
C ILE A 279 -5.40 26.00 6.12
N PHE A 280 -5.21 26.04 7.44
CA PHE A 280 -6.25 26.48 8.35
C PHE A 280 -6.34 28.02 8.39
N GLY A 281 -7.55 28.56 8.20
CA GLY A 281 -7.93 29.85 8.80
C GLY A 281 -8.03 29.73 10.33
N PRO A 282 -8.22 30.84 11.07
CA PRO A 282 -8.13 30.86 12.53
C PRO A 282 -9.01 29.77 13.18
N MET A 283 -8.40 28.92 14.02
CA MET A 283 -9.11 27.84 14.74
C MET A 283 -10.26 28.43 15.58
N MET A 284 -11.50 28.22 15.14
CA MET A 284 -12.66 28.25 16.03
C MET A 284 -12.71 26.97 16.86
N PRO A 285 -13.23 27.01 18.10
CA PRO A 285 -13.47 25.81 18.90
C PRO A 285 -14.31 24.82 18.09
N LEU A 286 -13.92 23.53 18.12
CA LEU A 286 -14.49 22.37 17.42
C LEU A 286 -15.96 22.04 17.81
N SER A 287 -16.79 23.05 18.06
CA SER A 287 -18.23 22.94 18.32
C SER A 287 -19.10 23.04 17.06
N GLY A 288 -18.51 23.40 15.90
CA GLY A 288 -19.27 23.75 14.69
C GLY A 288 -19.14 22.82 13.48
N HIS A 289 -18.33 21.76 13.51
CA HIS A 289 -18.15 20.91 12.32
C HIS A 289 -19.22 19.82 12.21
N LYS A 290 -20.00 19.88 11.12
CA LYS A 290 -21.04 18.89 10.74
C LYS A 290 -20.47 17.58 10.15
N ARG A 291 -19.29 17.13 10.59
CA ARG A 291 -18.80 15.77 10.29
C ARG A 291 -18.73 15.01 11.61
N LYS A 292 -19.48 13.90 11.72
CA LYS A 292 -19.42 12.98 12.87
C LYS A 292 -17.99 12.41 12.94
N LEU A 293 -17.13 13.02 13.75
CA LEU A 293 -15.83 12.47 14.14
C LEU A 293 -16.05 11.56 15.36
N ARG A 294 -15.47 10.36 15.38
CA ARG A 294 -15.62 9.42 16.51
C ARG A 294 -14.33 8.64 16.78
N GLU A 295 -14.02 8.59 18.08
CA GLU A 295 -13.08 7.74 18.84
C GLU A 295 -11.60 7.75 18.39
N GLN A 296 -10.84 8.66 19.02
CA GLN A 296 -9.36 8.80 19.02
C GLN A 296 -8.71 9.15 17.67
N ASP A 297 -8.58 10.44 17.38
CA ASP A 297 -7.82 10.93 16.22
C ASP A 297 -6.49 11.58 16.65
N VAL A 298 -5.39 11.14 16.05
CA VAL A 298 -4.09 11.84 16.11
C VAL A 298 -3.94 12.70 14.87
N TRP A 299 -3.79 14.02 15.08
CA TRP A 299 -3.59 15.00 14.01
C TRP A 299 -2.20 15.61 14.10
N LEU A 300 -1.50 15.60 12.97
CA LEU A 300 -0.31 16.40 12.75
C LEU A 300 -0.67 17.44 11.68
N SER A 301 -0.54 18.72 12.01
CA SER A 301 -0.81 19.82 11.08
C SER A 301 0.43 20.68 10.93
N LEU A 302 0.80 20.95 9.69
CA LEU A 302 1.83 21.93 9.31
C LEU A 302 1.11 23.08 8.62
N GLY A 303 0.99 24.23 9.29
CA GLY A 303 0.35 25.42 8.73
C GLY A 303 1.08 26.70 9.13
N ASP A 304 0.50 27.87 8.82
CA ASP A 304 1.08 29.19 9.07
C ASP A 304 1.38 29.50 10.56
N TRP A 305 0.83 28.68 11.47
CA TRP A 305 0.98 28.75 12.92
C TRP A 305 2.16 27.90 13.46
N GLY A 306 2.96 27.29 12.56
CA GLY A 306 4.01 26.35 12.92
C GLY A 306 3.51 24.90 13.05
N PRO A 307 4.40 23.94 13.32
CA PRO A 307 4.03 22.53 13.52
C PRO A 307 3.19 22.36 14.79
N VAL A 308 1.99 21.79 14.63
CA VAL A 308 1.09 21.43 15.73
C VAL A 308 0.87 19.92 15.73
N LEU A 309 1.12 19.29 16.88
CA LEU A 309 0.72 17.92 17.16
C LEU A 309 -0.45 17.96 18.14
N SER A 310 -1.62 17.49 17.70
CA SER A 310 -2.80 17.34 18.54
C SER A 310 -3.10 15.86 18.72
N LEU A 311 -3.14 15.41 19.97
CA LEU A 311 -3.68 14.11 20.34
C LEU A 311 -5.06 14.37 20.94
N SER A 312 -6.10 13.94 20.23
CA SER A 312 -7.48 14.26 20.58
C SER A 312 -8.29 12.98 20.77
N ASP A 313 -8.86 12.79 21.95
CA ASP A 313 -9.92 11.82 22.12
C ASP A 313 -11.26 12.50 21.83
N CYS A 314 -11.82 12.28 20.63
CA CYS A 314 -13.08 12.90 20.24
C CYS A 314 -14.29 12.44 21.08
N ALA A 315 -14.21 11.31 21.80
CA ALA A 315 -15.28 10.83 22.67
C ALA A 315 -15.40 11.67 23.95
N THR A 316 -14.25 12.01 24.54
CA THR A 316 -14.19 12.85 25.75
C THR A 316 -13.97 14.33 25.43
N LYS A 317 -13.48 14.66 24.22
CA LYS A 317 -12.94 15.98 23.81
C LYS A 317 -11.71 16.41 24.61
N ALA A 318 -11.11 15.51 25.39
CA ALA A 318 -9.82 15.77 26.02
C ALA A 318 -8.73 15.83 24.95
N ASN A 319 -7.95 16.91 24.97
CA ASN A 319 -6.93 17.18 23.97
C ASN A 319 -5.57 17.45 24.63
N VAL A 320 -4.54 16.76 24.16
CA VAL A 320 -3.14 17.15 24.37
C VAL A 320 -2.72 17.94 23.14
N LEU A 321 -2.39 19.21 23.34
CA LEU A 321 -1.91 20.10 22.29
C LEU A 321 -0.42 20.39 22.54
N LEU A 322 0.40 19.95 21.60
CA LEU A 322 1.80 20.37 21.46
C LEU A 322 1.86 21.44 20.39
N LEU A 323 2.17 22.67 20.81
CA LEU A 323 2.14 23.84 19.95
C LEU A 323 3.54 24.47 19.96
N LEU A 324 4.17 24.48 18.79
CA LEU A 324 5.39 25.24 18.53
C LEU A 324 4.95 26.55 17.89
N ASP A 325 4.60 27.52 18.74
CA ASP A 325 4.12 28.83 18.29
C ASP A 325 5.28 29.64 17.70
N THR A 326 5.21 29.93 16.40
CA THR A 326 6.21 30.72 15.68
C THR A 326 5.68 32.10 15.27
N LEU A 327 4.48 32.51 15.70
CA LEU A 327 3.88 33.75 15.24
C LEU A 327 4.45 34.97 15.99
N GLY A 328 5.48 35.57 15.41
CA GLY A 328 5.85 36.96 15.66
C GLY A 328 6.85 37.23 16.79
N GLY A 329 7.58 36.23 17.27
CA GLY A 329 8.64 36.36 18.28
C GLY A 329 9.53 35.12 18.37
N PRO A 330 10.57 35.11 19.23
CA PRO A 330 11.38 33.90 19.44
C PRO A 330 10.46 32.77 19.90
N ALA A 331 10.41 31.69 19.12
CA ALA A 331 9.49 30.58 19.32
C ALA A 331 9.61 30.01 20.74
N GLU A 332 8.52 30.09 21.52
CA GLU A 332 8.47 29.52 22.87
C GLU A 332 7.63 28.23 22.81
N PRO A 333 8.25 27.05 22.98
CA PRO A 333 7.53 25.79 23.00
C PRO A 333 6.48 25.76 24.12
N ARG A 334 5.27 25.34 23.79
CA ARG A 334 4.17 25.16 24.76
C ARG A 334 3.56 23.77 24.65
N LEU A 335 3.32 23.16 25.80
CA LEU A 335 2.54 21.93 25.95
C LEU A 335 1.30 22.24 26.79
N SER A 336 0.11 21.95 26.25
CA SER A 336 -1.18 22.21 26.90
C SER A 336 -2.00 20.92 27.03
N LEU A 337 -2.56 20.70 28.22
CA LEU A 337 -3.59 19.69 28.47
C LEU A 337 -4.94 20.39 28.64
N CYS A 338 -5.92 20.03 27.82
CA CYS A 338 -7.27 20.59 27.86
C CYS A 338 -8.28 19.62 28.48
N ASP A 339 -9.33 20.17 29.08
CA ASP A 339 -10.50 19.40 29.52
C ASP A 339 -11.49 19.13 28.36
N ASN A 340 -12.57 18.41 28.67
CA ASN A 340 -13.66 18.06 27.75
C ASN A 340 -14.40 19.29 27.17
N GLY A 341 -14.27 20.46 27.81
CA GLY A 341 -14.79 21.73 27.31
C GLY A 341 -13.84 22.44 26.34
N GLY A 342 -12.62 21.93 26.13
CA GLY A 342 -11.57 22.56 25.36
C GLY A 342 -10.76 23.61 26.15
N ASN A 343 -10.98 23.73 27.46
CA ASN A 343 -10.28 24.70 28.30
C ASN A 343 -8.93 24.13 28.74
N ARG A 344 -7.86 24.92 28.63
CA ARG A 344 -6.52 24.54 29.07
C ARG A 344 -6.48 24.43 30.60
N ARG A 345 -6.14 23.25 31.11
CA ARG A 345 -6.04 22.93 32.54
C ARG A 345 -4.61 22.88 33.02
N VAL A 346 -3.70 22.39 32.18
CA VAL A 346 -2.26 22.35 32.48
C VAL A 346 -1.51 22.96 31.31
N GLU A 347 -0.64 23.92 31.58
CA GLU A 347 0.21 24.54 30.57
C GLU A 347 1.66 24.51 31.04
N LEU A 348 2.54 23.98 30.20
CA LEU A 348 3.98 24.01 30.34
C LEU A 348 4.54 24.94 29.26
N GLN A 349 5.27 25.98 29.68
CA GLN A 349 5.85 26.97 28.79
C GLN A 349 7.37 27.02 28.97
N ALA A 350 8.09 26.79 27.87
CA ALA A 350 9.53 26.99 27.80
C ALA A 350 9.83 28.40 27.25
N SER A 351 9.67 29.41 28.10
CA SER A 351 9.98 30.81 27.80
C SER A 351 11.38 31.20 28.27
N ALA A 352 12.04 32.13 27.59
CA ALA A 352 13.31 32.69 28.05
C ALA A 352 13.10 33.69 29.21
N GLN A 353 11.98 34.42 29.23
CA GLN A 353 11.67 35.43 30.23
C GLN A 353 10.87 34.85 31.40
N GLN A 354 9.96 33.92 31.14
CA GLN A 354 9.01 33.37 32.13
C GLN A 354 8.71 31.87 31.94
N PRO A 355 9.71 30.97 32.06
CA PRO A 355 9.43 29.54 32.03
C PRO A 355 8.53 29.15 33.21
N GLY A 356 7.55 28.27 32.98
CA GLY A 356 6.61 27.90 34.02
C GLY A 356 5.67 26.75 33.72
N LEU A 357 5.07 26.26 34.80
CA LEU A 357 3.96 25.31 34.84
C LEU A 357 2.76 26.00 35.49
N VAL A 358 1.62 25.97 34.80
CA VAL A 358 0.36 26.52 35.30
C VAL A 358 -0.68 25.41 35.36
N VAL A 359 -1.35 25.27 36.49
CA VAL A 359 -2.52 24.42 36.69
C VAL A 359 -3.72 25.30 37.01
N LYS A 360 -4.82 25.14 36.28
CA LYS A 360 -6.02 26.00 36.36
C LYS A 360 -7.26 25.23 36.78
N ASP A 361 -8.04 25.82 37.68
CA ASP A 361 -9.39 25.33 38.05
C ASP A 361 -10.43 25.70 36.98
N ALA A 362 -11.64 25.12 37.08
CA ALA A 362 -12.85 25.40 36.31
C ALA A 362 -13.04 26.89 35.96
N GLY A 363 -12.73 27.80 36.89
CA GLY A 363 -12.83 29.26 36.73
C GLY A 363 -11.70 29.97 35.96
N SER A 364 -10.75 29.25 35.36
CA SER A 364 -9.59 29.78 34.59
C SER A 364 -8.49 30.48 35.41
N LEU A 365 -8.65 30.62 36.73
CA LEU A 365 -7.59 31.09 37.61
C LEU A 365 -6.54 29.98 37.84
N ALA A 366 -5.27 30.36 37.88
CA ALA A 366 -4.17 29.45 38.20
C ALA A 366 -4.25 29.04 39.68
N GLU A 367 -4.63 27.79 39.94
CA GLU A 367 -4.58 27.19 41.28
C GLU A 367 -3.14 26.98 41.73
N VAL A 368 -2.30 26.50 40.81
CA VAL A 368 -0.88 26.28 41.03
C VAL A 368 -0.13 26.99 39.91
N LEU A 369 0.77 27.89 40.29
CA LEU A 369 1.70 28.54 39.39
C LEU A 369 3.12 28.29 39.89
N ILE A 370 3.92 27.61 39.07
CA ILE A 370 5.36 27.52 39.25
C ILE A 370 5.97 28.28 38.09
N SER A 371 6.72 29.34 38.39
CA SER A 371 7.36 30.12 37.34
C SER A 371 8.69 30.68 37.82
N ALA A 372 9.58 30.95 36.87
CA ALA A 372 10.73 31.80 37.12
C ALA A 372 10.61 33.06 36.27
N SER A 373 10.54 34.23 36.88
CA SER A 373 10.57 35.51 36.14
C SER A 373 11.90 36.19 36.41
N GLU A 374 12.62 36.56 35.35
CA GLU A 374 13.94 37.23 35.47
C GLU A 374 14.92 36.48 36.40
N GLY A 375 14.89 35.14 36.36
CA GLY A 375 15.75 34.29 37.19
C GLY A 375 15.27 34.08 38.64
N ARG A 376 14.10 34.59 39.02
CA ARG A 376 13.52 34.41 40.36
C ARG A 376 12.48 33.30 40.36
N PRO A 377 12.76 32.13 40.99
CA PRO A 377 11.78 31.07 41.08
C PRO A 377 10.68 31.45 42.06
N SER A 378 9.43 31.11 41.71
CA SER A 378 8.26 31.34 42.53
C SER A 378 7.30 30.16 42.46
N LEU A 379 6.59 29.92 43.55
CA LEU A 379 5.44 29.03 43.63
C LEU A 379 4.29 29.80 44.24
N LEU A 380 3.11 29.69 43.66
CA LEU A 380 1.87 30.23 44.20
C LEU A 380 0.82 29.13 44.17
N MET A 381 0.18 28.90 45.32
CA MET A 381 -1.01 28.06 45.43
C MET A 381 -2.18 28.89 45.96
N ARG A 382 -3.32 28.79 45.29
CA ARG A 382 -4.58 29.43 45.68
C ARG A 382 -5.58 28.40 46.20
N ASP A 383 -6.57 28.84 46.96
CA ASP A 383 -7.75 28.04 47.27
C ASP A 383 -8.84 28.16 46.19
N ALA A 384 -9.97 27.47 46.39
CA ALA A 384 -11.13 27.50 45.50
C ALA A 384 -11.79 28.89 45.38
N ALA A 385 -11.54 29.81 46.32
CA ALA A 385 -11.99 31.20 46.22
C ALA A 385 -11.00 32.08 45.41
N GLY A 386 -9.87 31.52 44.98
CA GLY A 386 -8.79 32.23 44.29
C GLY A 386 -7.83 32.95 45.23
N GLU A 387 -7.93 32.76 46.54
CA GLU A 387 -7.07 33.43 47.52
C GLU A 387 -5.74 32.68 47.71
N PRO A 388 -4.59 33.37 47.73
CA PRO A 388 -3.30 32.73 47.96
C PRO A 388 -3.25 32.07 49.34
N ARG A 389 -2.82 30.81 49.39
CA ARG A 389 -2.63 30.02 50.63
C ARG A 389 -1.19 29.63 50.88
N LEU A 390 -0.41 29.47 49.82
CA LEU A 390 1.01 29.20 49.89
C LEU A 390 1.74 30.01 48.83
N THR A 391 2.82 30.66 49.23
CA THR A 391 3.73 31.34 48.30
C THR A 391 5.16 30.98 48.61
N LEU A 392 5.94 30.64 47.60
CA LEU A 392 7.39 30.65 47.64
C LEU A 392 7.88 31.79 46.76
N ASP A 393 8.71 32.66 47.31
CA ASP A 393 9.39 33.72 46.59
C ASP A 393 10.90 33.52 46.76
N GLY A 394 11.58 33.21 45.65
CA GLY A 394 13.01 32.97 45.63
C GLY A 394 13.89 34.22 45.63
N GLY A 395 13.32 35.44 45.58
CA GLY A 395 14.05 36.62 45.09
C GLY A 395 13.92 37.92 45.88
N THR A 396 13.65 37.90 47.19
CA THR A 396 13.76 39.13 47.99
C THR A 396 15.23 39.45 48.33
N ALA A 397 15.58 40.73 48.51
CA ALA A 397 16.92 41.16 48.93
C ALA A 397 17.40 40.51 50.25
N ASP A 398 16.44 40.03 51.05
CA ASP A 398 16.64 39.34 52.32
C ASP A 398 16.61 37.80 52.19
N GLY A 399 16.70 37.25 50.96
CA GLY A 399 16.71 35.81 50.67
C GLY A 399 15.34 35.16 50.47
N PRO A 400 15.29 33.85 50.14
CA PRO A 400 14.08 33.15 49.75
C PRO A 400 13.13 32.94 50.94
N ALA A 401 11.82 33.00 50.68
CA ALA A 401 10.77 32.84 51.68
C ALA A 401 9.67 31.88 51.20
N LEU A 402 9.22 31.02 52.11
CA LEU A 402 7.99 30.23 52.00
C LEU A 402 7.00 30.76 53.02
N ALA A 403 5.82 31.19 52.57
CA ALA A 403 4.77 31.69 53.43
C ALA A 403 3.48 30.87 53.28
N LEU A 404 2.83 30.61 54.42
CA LEU A 404 1.45 30.14 54.51
C LEU A 404 0.56 31.33 54.84
N LEU A 405 -0.52 31.50 54.09
CA LEU A 405 -1.39 32.67 54.17
C LEU A 405 -2.79 32.29 54.65
N ALA A 406 -3.32 33.11 55.56
CA ALA A 406 -4.70 33.06 56.02
C ALA A 406 -5.35 34.43 55.78
N ALA A 407 -6.44 34.47 55.00
CA ALA A 407 -7.11 35.72 54.60
C ALA A 407 -6.14 36.77 54.01
N GLY A 408 -5.27 36.32 53.09
CA GLY A 408 -4.27 37.16 52.42
C GLY A 408 -3.09 37.62 53.28
N LYS A 409 -3.00 37.20 54.55
CA LYS A 409 -1.95 37.60 55.49
C LYS A 409 -1.06 36.43 55.88
N ASN A 410 0.23 36.69 56.09
CA ASN A 410 1.21 35.68 56.52
C ASN A 410 0.85 35.14 57.91
N SER A 411 0.40 33.89 57.96
CA SER A 411 0.16 33.16 59.21
C SER A 411 1.40 32.40 59.66
N ALA A 412 2.18 31.86 58.72
CA ALA A 412 3.50 31.30 58.99
C ALA A 412 4.47 31.67 57.87
N THR A 413 5.73 31.92 58.19
CA THR A 413 6.77 32.25 57.20
C THR A 413 8.08 31.62 57.60
N LEU A 414 8.65 30.81 56.70
CA LEU A 414 10.02 30.33 56.75
C LEU A 414 10.85 31.13 55.76
N LYS A 415 11.93 31.77 56.23
CA LYS A 415 12.80 32.62 55.41
C LYS A 415 14.26 32.26 55.66
N VAL A 416 15.06 32.19 54.62
CA VAL A 416 16.52 32.07 54.73
C VAL A 416 17.11 33.44 54.47
N ARG A 417 17.57 34.12 55.53
CA ARG A 417 18.18 35.45 55.42
C ARG A 417 19.69 35.35 55.32
N THR A 418 20.34 36.45 54.92
CA THR A 418 21.80 36.57 54.90
C THR A 418 22.44 36.37 56.28
N ASP A 419 21.72 36.74 57.35
CA ASP A 419 22.12 36.53 58.74
C ASP A 419 21.66 35.17 59.31
N GLY A 420 20.88 34.38 58.56
CA GLY A 420 20.52 33.00 58.90
C GLY A 420 19.02 32.66 58.76
N PRO A 421 18.62 31.39 58.97
CA PRO A 421 17.24 30.96 58.81
C PRO A 421 16.33 31.48 59.93
N PHE A 422 15.08 31.75 59.57
CA PHE A 422 14.07 32.35 60.42
C PHE A 422 12.70 31.74 60.11
N LEU A 423 11.97 31.35 61.15
CA LEU A 423 10.58 30.90 61.10
C LEU A 423 9.76 31.81 62.01
N SER A 424 8.66 32.36 61.52
CA SER A 424 7.69 33.14 62.31
C SER A 424 6.29 32.60 62.12
N MET A 425 5.53 32.56 63.21
CA MET A 425 4.09 32.33 63.21
C MET A 425 3.41 33.57 63.75
N SER A 426 2.38 34.04 63.05
CA SER A 426 1.64 35.26 63.35
C SER A 426 0.18 34.97 63.61
N ASP A 427 -0.47 35.85 64.35
CA ASP A 427 -1.91 35.81 64.55
C ASP A 427 -2.70 36.45 63.38
N PRO A 428 -4.04 36.43 63.39
CA PRO A 428 -4.86 37.06 62.34
C PRO A 428 -4.67 38.59 62.21
N ALA A 429 -4.09 39.25 63.22
CA ALA A 429 -3.72 40.66 63.18
C ALA A 429 -2.31 40.89 62.56
N SER A 430 -1.70 39.85 61.99
CA SER A 430 -0.34 39.84 61.42
C SER A 430 0.76 40.13 62.43
N LYS A 431 0.51 39.95 63.73
CA LYS A 431 1.52 40.12 64.75
C LYS A 431 2.20 38.79 65.03
N ALA A 432 3.53 38.76 65.00
CA ALA A 432 4.30 37.58 65.38
C ALA A 432 3.92 37.13 66.80
N ARG A 433 3.78 35.81 66.98
CA ARG A 433 3.48 35.15 68.26
C ARG A 433 4.62 34.24 68.69
N VAL A 434 5.24 33.60 67.70
CA VAL A 434 6.40 32.74 67.90
C VAL A 434 7.38 33.01 66.77
N SER A 435 8.66 33.19 67.10
CA SER A 435 9.72 33.13 66.10
C SER A 435 10.85 32.22 66.54
N LEU A 436 11.27 31.32 65.66
CA LEU A 436 12.45 30.48 65.81
C LEU A 436 13.49 30.93 64.79
N SER A 437 14.73 31.15 65.21
CA SER A 437 15.73 31.80 64.37
C SER A 437 17.13 31.31 64.69
N LEU A 438 18.00 31.21 63.67
CA LEU A 438 19.44 31.01 63.82
C LEU A 438 20.17 32.21 63.22
N LEU A 439 20.02 33.39 63.82
CA LEU A 439 20.54 34.64 63.27
C LEU A 439 21.93 34.95 63.83
N GLY A 440 22.89 35.30 62.97
CA GLY A 440 24.28 35.56 63.35
C GLY A 440 24.95 34.38 64.06
N GLY A 441 24.57 33.15 63.71
CA GLY A 441 25.05 31.91 64.34
C GLY A 441 24.42 31.60 65.71
N ARG A 442 23.38 32.32 66.14
CA ARG A 442 22.74 32.14 67.45
C ARG A 442 21.32 31.62 67.32
N ALA A 443 21.04 30.49 67.96
CA ALA A 443 19.69 29.96 68.06
C ALA A 443 18.85 30.79 69.03
N GLY A 444 17.65 31.18 68.61
CA GLY A 444 16.71 31.97 69.39
C GLY A 444 15.28 31.51 69.15
N LEU A 445 14.52 31.40 70.23
CA LEU A 445 13.07 31.21 70.27
C LEU A 445 12.50 32.39 71.04
N HIS A 446 11.61 33.13 70.39
CA HIS A 446 10.92 34.28 70.98
C HIS A 446 9.42 33.99 70.98
N LEU A 447 8.78 34.25 72.13
CA LEU A 447 7.34 34.26 72.28
C LEU A 447 6.90 35.70 72.52
N TYR A 448 5.86 36.12 71.82
CA TYR A 448 5.35 37.48 71.87
C TYR A 448 3.94 37.51 72.46
N ASP A 449 3.62 38.58 73.18
CA ASP A 449 2.27 38.83 73.67
C ASP A 449 1.31 39.28 72.55
N THR A 450 0.05 39.51 72.91
CA THR A 450 -0.99 39.98 71.98
C THR A 450 -0.70 41.36 71.38
N GLU A 451 0.12 42.18 72.04
CA GLU A 451 0.57 43.47 71.52
C GLU A 451 1.72 43.32 70.51
N GLY A 452 2.40 42.18 70.48
CA GLY A 452 3.58 41.90 69.65
C GLY A 452 4.90 42.19 70.37
N LYS A 453 4.87 42.39 71.69
CA LYS A 453 6.07 42.60 72.52
C LYS A 453 6.61 41.25 73.00
N PRO A 454 7.94 41.10 73.16
CA PRO A 454 8.54 39.85 73.58
C PRO A 454 8.13 39.51 75.03
N ALA A 455 7.26 38.52 75.18
CA ALA A 455 6.84 37.96 76.47
C ALA A 455 7.89 37.01 77.03
N TRP A 456 8.59 36.29 76.15
CA TRP A 456 9.69 35.39 76.51
C TRP A 456 10.71 35.29 75.37
N ARG A 457 11.97 35.06 75.71
CA ARG A 457 13.06 34.79 74.75
C ARG A 457 14.04 33.79 75.35
N THR A 458 14.72 33.01 74.50
CA THR A 458 15.72 32.05 74.95
C THR A 458 16.75 32.68 75.90
N PRO A 459 17.00 32.09 77.08
CA PRO A 459 17.99 32.61 78.02
C PRO A 459 19.41 32.58 77.42
N ARG A 460 20.10 33.73 77.37
CA ARG A 460 21.51 33.80 76.94
C ARG A 460 22.45 33.38 78.08
N LYS A 461 23.53 32.63 77.80
CA LYS A 461 24.57 32.32 78.80
C LYS A 461 25.27 33.60 79.26
N ARG A 462 25.74 33.61 80.51
CA ARG A 462 26.31 34.78 81.22
C ARG A 462 27.51 35.43 80.49
N ALA A 463 28.23 34.68 79.65
CA ALA A 463 29.35 35.17 78.84
C ALA A 463 28.94 36.17 77.75
N ASP A 464 27.73 36.05 77.18
CA ASP A 464 27.26 36.96 76.12
C ASP A 464 26.85 38.34 76.65
N ARG A 465 26.48 38.46 77.95
CA ARG A 465 26.20 39.76 78.59
C ARG A 465 27.47 40.58 78.85
N ALA A 466 28.65 39.95 78.84
CA ALA A 466 29.91 40.64 79.09
C ALA A 466 30.44 41.37 77.84
N LEU A 467 30.23 40.83 76.64
CA LEU A 467 30.60 41.50 75.38
C LEU A 467 29.78 42.77 75.11
N GLU A 468 28.50 42.78 75.51
CA GLU A 468 27.61 43.94 75.31
C GLU A 468 27.95 45.09 76.26
N ARG A 469 28.48 44.80 77.47
CA ARG A 469 29.00 45.81 78.40
C ARG A 469 30.38 46.37 78.01
N ALA A 470 31.13 45.66 77.16
CA ALA A 470 32.40 46.13 76.61
C ALA A 470 32.22 47.07 75.39
N ASN A 471 31.04 47.05 74.74
CA ASN A 471 30.73 47.86 73.56
C ASN A 471 29.69 48.98 73.80
N LEU A 472 29.44 49.36 75.06
CA LEU A 472 28.65 50.55 75.39
C LEU A 472 29.54 51.81 75.34
N PRO A 473 29.09 52.93 74.73
CA PRO A 473 29.80 54.20 74.77
C PRO A 473 30.00 54.69 76.21
N ALA A 474 31.13 55.35 76.48
CA ALA A 474 31.52 55.84 77.80
C ALA A 474 30.57 56.94 78.31
N GLY A 475 29.46 56.55 78.96
CA GLY A 475 28.52 57.50 79.55
C GLY A 475 27.93 57.10 80.89
N ASP A 476 27.88 55.80 81.23
CA ASP A 476 26.99 55.36 82.33
C ASP A 476 27.67 54.47 83.38
N ARG A 477 28.89 54.84 83.77
CA ARG A 477 29.54 54.33 84.98
C ARG A 477 29.46 55.38 86.08
N GLY A 478 28.46 55.31 86.97
CA GLY A 478 28.46 56.18 88.14
C GLY A 478 27.30 56.04 89.10
N ARG A 479 27.66 55.80 90.39
CA ARG A 479 26.90 56.09 91.62
C ARG A 479 25.67 55.19 91.87
N ARG A 480 25.51 54.54 93.03
CA ARG A 480 25.72 55.09 94.38
C ARG A 480 25.98 54.01 95.42
N ASP A 481 26.76 54.44 96.41
CA ASP A 481 27.29 53.73 97.57
C ASP A 481 26.42 54.01 98.81
N ARG A 482 26.47 53.10 99.80
CA ARG A 482 26.33 53.29 101.27
C ARG A 482 24.98 53.37 102.04
N ARG A 483 25.02 52.60 103.15
CA ARG A 483 24.35 52.68 104.49
C ARG A 483 22.90 52.17 104.58
N GLY A 484 22.47 51.37 105.56
CA GLY A 484 23.11 50.78 106.74
C GLY A 484 22.09 50.48 107.86
N LYS A 485 22.21 49.29 108.47
CA LYS A 485 21.90 48.88 109.87
C LYS A 485 20.45 48.70 110.42
N ARG A 486 20.29 47.50 111.03
CA ARG A 486 19.61 47.09 112.30
C ARG A 486 18.07 46.95 112.25
N LYS A 487 17.41 45.98 112.93
CA LYS A 487 17.69 45.29 114.21
C LYS A 487 16.77 44.04 114.37
N LYS A 488 17.29 42.97 115.02
CA LYS A 488 16.72 42.03 116.05
C LYS A 488 15.20 41.73 116.06
N ARG A 489 14.69 40.50 116.29
CA ARG A 489 14.83 39.56 117.46
C ARG A 489 13.97 38.29 117.13
N SER A 490 14.44 37.04 117.24
CA SER A 490 14.54 36.10 118.39
C SER A 490 13.42 35.05 118.52
N GLY A 491 13.81 33.80 118.76
CA GLY A 491 13.03 32.67 119.30
C GLY A 491 13.25 31.40 118.46
N ARG A 492 13.81 30.28 118.95
CA ARG A 492 14.33 29.89 120.26
C ARG A 492 15.41 28.83 120.03
#